data_AF-A0A6J4XRB5-F1
#
_entry.id   AF-A0A6J4XRB5-F1
#
_cell.length_a   1.000
_cell.length_b   1.000
_cell.length_c   1.000
_cell.angle_alpha   90.00
_cell.angle_beta   90.00
_cell.angle_gamma   90.00
#
_symmetry.space_group_name_H-M   'P 1'
#
loop_
_entity.id
_entity.type
_entity.pdbx_description
1 polymer ?
#
loop_
_entity_poly.entity_id
_entity_poly.type
_entity_poly.pdbx_seq_one_letter_code
_entity_poly.pdbx_strand_id
1 'polypeptide(L)'
;MLPKVKIFAYYWLPLVAYCVFIYVQSSYPSPERLPTFEFSDKVMHFGAFVVMGVLFYRAYHTLPFEKILQWIVPLSMISASLYGISDEIHQSFVPYRHGSIGDVIADVLGSVCGVYIYHWWMTAGKEKVRS
;
A
#
# COMPACT_ATOMS: atom_id res chain seq x y z
N MET A 1 -18.59 18.18 16.53
CA MET A 1 -18.67 16.80 15.98
C MET A 1 -18.50 16.88 14.47
N LEU A 2 -17.37 16.44 13.92
CA LEU A 2 -17.29 16.25 12.47
C LEU A 2 -18.21 15.06 12.11
N PRO A 3 -19.11 15.17 11.11
CA PRO A 3 -19.96 14.07 10.71
C PRO A 3 -19.11 12.83 10.40
N LYS A 4 -19.57 11.64 10.78
CA LYS A 4 -18.86 10.35 10.58
C LYS A 4 -18.34 10.18 9.13
N VAL A 5 -19.05 10.75 8.16
CA VAL A 5 -18.69 10.80 6.74
C VAL A 5 -17.39 11.59 6.48
N LYS A 6 -17.14 12.72 7.17
CA LYS A 6 -15.90 13.50 7.01
C LYS A 6 -14.69 12.75 7.55
N ILE A 7 -14.87 12.01 8.64
CA ILE A 7 -13.83 11.16 9.22
C ILE A 7 -13.50 10.03 8.23
N PHE A 8 -14.51 9.31 7.75
CA PHE A 8 -14.33 8.28 6.72
C PHE A 8 -13.59 8.83 5.49
N ALA A 9 -14.07 9.93 4.91
CA ALA A 9 -13.43 10.55 3.75
C ALA A 9 -11.97 10.94 4.01
N TYR A 10 -11.65 11.48 5.20
CA TYR A 10 -10.29 11.87 5.57
C TYR A 10 -9.30 10.70 5.57
N TYR A 11 -9.74 9.50 5.98
CA TYR A 11 -8.85 8.33 6.01
C TYR A 11 -8.75 7.61 4.67
N TRP A 12 -9.84 7.59 3.90
CA TRP A 12 -9.94 6.90 2.61
C TRP A 12 -9.41 7.72 1.44
N LEU A 13 -9.54 9.05 1.47
CA LEU A 13 -9.10 9.92 0.37
C LEU A 13 -7.60 9.78 0.10
N PRO A 14 -6.69 9.75 1.09
CA PRO A 14 -5.27 9.54 0.81
C PRO A 14 -4.97 8.14 0.25
N LEU A 15 -5.72 7.11 0.64
CA LEU A 15 -5.58 5.77 0.06
C LEU A 15 -5.94 5.81 -1.44
N VAL A 16 -7.12 6.34 -1.75
CA VAL A 16 -7.59 6.45 -3.15
C VAL A 16 -6.65 7.32 -3.97
N ALA A 17 -6.23 8.48 -3.43
CA ALA A 17 -5.29 9.37 -4.10
C ALA A 17 -3.94 8.68 -4.37
N TYR A 18 -3.45 7.87 -3.42
CA TYR A 18 -2.20 7.14 -3.59
C TYR A 18 -2.33 6.00 -4.61
N CYS A 19 -3.45 5.27 -4.65
CA CYS A 19 -3.73 4.32 -5.73
C CYS A 19 -3.77 5.03 -7.09
N VAL A 20 -4.48 6.15 -7.20
CA VAL A 20 -4.50 6.92 -8.47
C VAL A 20 -3.10 7.36 -8.87
N PHE A 21 -2.30 7.83 -7.91
CA PHE A 21 -0.92 8.23 -8.14
C PHE A 21 -0.06 7.07 -8.67
N ILE A 22 -0.09 5.90 -8.04
CA ILE A 22 0.65 4.72 -8.50
C ILE A 22 0.20 4.29 -9.89
N TYR A 23 -1.10 4.19 -10.12
CA TYR A 23 -1.65 3.81 -11.42
C TYR A 23 -1.18 4.75 -12.55
N VAL A 24 -1.29 6.07 -12.34
CA VAL A 24 -0.84 7.07 -13.31
C VAL A 24 0.65 6.98 -13.56
N GLN A 25 1.46 6.82 -12.50
CA GLN A 25 2.90 6.64 -12.63
C GLN A 25 3.27 5.37 -13.41
N SER A 26 2.49 4.31 -13.23
CA SER A 26 2.65 3.03 -13.92
C SER A 26 2.17 3.05 -15.38
N SER A 27 1.33 4.02 -15.77
CA SER A 27 0.92 4.23 -17.17
C SER A 27 2.02 4.84 -18.06
N TYR A 28 3.11 5.36 -17.48
CA TYR A 28 4.21 5.90 -18.25
C TYR A 28 5.27 4.83 -18.58
N PRO A 29 5.89 4.89 -19.78
CA PRO A 29 7.01 4.02 -20.11
C PRO A 29 8.18 4.23 -19.15
N SER A 30 8.94 3.16 -18.90
CA SER A 30 10.14 3.27 -18.07
C SER A 30 11.17 4.17 -18.78
N PRO A 31 11.75 5.18 -18.09
CA PRO A 31 12.79 6.01 -18.69
C PRO A 31 13.99 5.16 -19.12
N GLU A 32 14.60 5.51 -20.26
CA GLU A 32 15.85 4.87 -20.71
C GLU A 32 16.87 4.93 -19.57
N ARG A 33 17.34 3.75 -19.17
CA ARG A 33 18.20 3.47 -18.00
C ARG A 33 19.23 4.57 -17.75
N LEU A 34 18.95 5.46 -16.79
CA LEU A 34 20.02 6.14 -16.07
C LEU A 34 20.82 5.08 -15.29
N PRO A 35 22.12 5.27 -15.03
CA PRO A 35 22.94 4.30 -14.30
C PRO A 35 22.49 4.22 -12.84
N THR A 36 21.46 3.42 -12.58
CA THR A 36 20.96 3.07 -11.25
C THR A 36 21.48 1.69 -10.87
N PHE A 37 21.74 1.46 -9.58
CA PHE A 37 22.12 0.14 -9.07
C PHE A 37 21.07 -0.93 -9.42
N GLU A 38 21.48 -2.19 -9.63
CA GLU A 38 20.67 -3.29 -10.17
C GLU A 38 19.32 -3.57 -9.46
N PHE A 39 19.16 -3.11 -8.22
CA PHE A 39 17.97 -3.35 -7.39
C PHE A 39 17.15 -2.09 -7.08
N SER A 40 17.53 -0.93 -7.64
CA SER A 40 16.88 0.36 -7.36
C SER A 40 15.36 0.29 -7.56
N ASP A 41 14.93 -0.36 -8.64
CA ASP A 41 13.53 -0.50 -9.01
C ASP A 41 12.72 -1.27 -7.96
N LYS A 42 13.26 -2.40 -7.49
CA LYS A 42 12.64 -3.22 -6.43
C LYS A 42 12.55 -2.50 -5.10
N VAL A 43 13.54 -1.64 -4.79
CA VAL A 43 13.49 -0.80 -3.57
C VAL A 43 12.40 0.25 -3.68
N MET A 44 12.19 0.84 -4.86
CA MET A 44 11.09 1.78 -5.10
C MET A 44 9.74 1.09 -4.96
N HIS A 45 9.57 -0.07 -5.58
CA HIS A 45 8.38 -0.92 -5.44
C HIS A 45 8.10 -1.28 -3.98
N PHE A 46 9.10 -1.82 -3.29
CA PHE A 46 9.01 -2.14 -1.87
C PHE A 46 8.58 -0.93 -1.04
N GLY A 47 9.24 0.22 -1.19
CA GLY A 47 8.93 1.44 -0.46
C GLY A 47 7.52 1.97 -0.77
N ALA A 48 7.13 1.95 -2.05
CA ALA A 48 5.80 2.39 -2.48
C ALA A 48 4.71 1.55 -1.83
N PHE A 49 4.90 0.23 -1.75
CA PHE A 49 3.93 -0.67 -1.16
C PHE A 49 3.97 -0.75 0.37
N VAL A 50 5.08 -0.39 1.01
CA VAL A 50 5.08 -0.08 2.47
C VAL A 50 4.06 1.01 2.77
N VAL A 51 4.09 2.12 2.01
CA VAL A 51 3.12 3.20 2.19
C VAL A 51 1.69 2.72 1.88
N MET A 52 1.51 1.93 0.81
CA MET A 52 0.22 1.36 0.44
C MET A 52 -0.37 0.51 1.59
N GLY A 53 0.42 -0.40 2.17
CA GLY A 53 0.01 -1.24 3.30
C GLY A 53 -0.43 -0.44 4.52
N VAL A 54 0.32 0.63 4.86
CA VAL A 54 -0.04 1.58 5.93
C VAL A 54 -1.39 2.24 5.65
N LEU A 55 -1.60 2.72 4.42
CA LEU A 55 -2.83 3.42 4.02
C LEU A 55 -4.05 2.50 4.06
N PHE A 56 -3.94 1.25 3.58
CA PHE A 56 -5.01 0.26 3.67
C PHE A 56 -5.38 -0.05 5.12
N TYR A 57 -4.39 -0.35 5.97
CA TYR A 57 -4.64 -0.64 7.38
C TYR A 57 -5.34 0.53 8.07
N ARG A 58 -4.84 1.76 7.84
CA ARG A 58 -5.43 2.97 8.41
C ARG A 58 -6.86 3.19 7.95
N ALA A 59 -7.17 2.97 6.67
CA ALA A 59 -8.52 3.08 6.13
C ALA A 59 -9.46 2.02 6.75
N TYR A 60 -9.05 0.75 6.79
CA TYR A 60 -9.86 -0.34 7.32
C TYR A 60 -10.11 -0.25 8.82
N HIS A 61 -9.20 0.36 9.59
CA HIS A 61 -9.41 0.63 11.02
C HIS A 61 -10.55 1.64 11.29
N THR A 62 -11.04 2.36 10.28
CA THR A 62 -12.18 3.28 10.43
C THR A 62 -13.53 2.63 10.14
N LEU A 63 -13.53 1.37 9.70
CA LEU A 63 -14.76 0.63 9.42
C LEU A 63 -15.52 0.36 10.74
N PRO A 64 -16.84 0.58 10.78
CA PRO A 64 -17.65 0.48 12.00
C PRO A 64 -17.91 -0.96 12.48
N PHE A 65 -17.28 -1.95 11.86
CA PHE A 65 -17.57 -3.36 12.10
C PHE A 65 -16.56 -3.95 13.10
N GLU A 66 -16.97 -4.13 14.35
CA GLU A 66 -16.10 -4.69 15.39
C GLU A 66 -15.57 -6.09 15.03
N LYS A 67 -16.38 -6.89 14.31
CA LYS A 67 -15.98 -8.23 13.81
C LYS A 67 -14.85 -8.18 12.77
N ILE A 68 -14.63 -7.04 12.11
CA ILE A 68 -13.58 -6.84 11.11
C ILE A 68 -12.23 -6.58 11.77
N LEU A 69 -12.17 -6.14 13.04
CA LEU A 69 -10.91 -5.77 13.72
C LEU A 69 -9.85 -6.88 13.65
N GLN A 70 -10.25 -8.15 13.84
CA GLN A 70 -9.35 -9.31 13.73
C GLN A 70 -8.87 -9.57 12.29
N TRP A 71 -9.62 -9.11 11.30
CA TRP A 71 -9.35 -9.28 9.88
C TRP A 71 -8.65 -8.07 9.25
N ILE A 72 -8.47 -6.95 9.97
CA ILE A 72 -7.85 -5.74 9.41
C ILE A 72 -6.45 -6.05 8.87
N VAL A 73 -5.62 -6.74 9.64
CA VAL A 73 -4.25 -7.11 9.25
C VAL A 73 -4.25 -7.91 7.94
N PRO A 74 -4.88 -9.11 7.87
CA PRO A 74 -4.85 -9.91 6.65
C PRO A 74 -5.58 -9.23 5.49
N LEU A 75 -6.69 -8.53 5.72
CA LEU A 75 -7.42 -7.84 4.66
C LEU A 75 -6.59 -6.72 4.04
N SER A 76 -5.84 -5.97 4.85
CA SER A 76 -4.95 -4.89 4.36
C SER A 76 -3.82 -5.46 3.51
N MET A 77 -3.20 -6.55 3.97
CA MET A 77 -2.12 -7.24 3.22
C MET A 77 -2.63 -7.75 1.88
N ILE A 78 -3.78 -8.43 1.87
CA ILE A 78 -4.40 -8.98 0.66
C ILE A 78 -4.77 -7.84 -0.30
N SER A 79 -5.41 -6.77 0.20
CA SER A 79 -5.84 -5.65 -0.66
C SER A 79 -4.67 -4.93 -1.30
N ALA A 80 -3.62 -4.63 -0.53
CA ALA A 80 -2.43 -3.97 -1.04
C ALA A 80 -1.65 -4.88 -2.03
N SER A 81 -1.53 -6.17 -1.73
CA SER A 81 -0.87 -7.15 -2.61
C SER A 81 -1.63 -7.34 -3.93
N LEU A 82 -2.96 -7.47 -3.87
CA LEU A 82 -3.79 -7.57 -5.08
C LEU A 82 -3.69 -6.32 -5.93
N TYR A 83 -3.60 -5.15 -5.28
CA TYR A 83 -3.37 -3.90 -6.00
C TYR A 83 -2.02 -3.90 -6.73
N GLY A 84 -0.93 -4.34 -6.10
CA GLY A 84 0.38 -4.43 -6.76
C GLY A 84 0.42 -5.42 -7.91
N ILE A 85 -0.17 -6.60 -7.71
CA ILE A 85 -0.33 -7.59 -8.79
C ILE A 85 -1.14 -6.98 -9.96
N SER A 86 -2.21 -6.25 -9.67
CA SER A 86 -3.01 -5.60 -10.71
C SER A 86 -2.25 -4.48 -11.43
N ASP A 87 -1.36 -3.77 -10.73
CA ASP A 87 -0.53 -2.73 -11.34
C ASP A 87 0.53 -3.32 -12.25
N GLU A 88 1.20 -4.41 -11.84
CA GLU A 88 2.15 -5.13 -12.70
C GLU A 88 1.50 -5.72 -13.95
N ILE A 89 0.27 -6.24 -13.82
CA ILE A 89 -0.54 -6.66 -14.97
C ILE A 89 -0.85 -5.46 -15.86
N HIS A 90 -1.26 -4.32 -15.30
CA HIS A 90 -1.50 -3.09 -16.06
C HIS A 90 -0.24 -2.62 -16.80
N GLN A 91 0.92 -2.63 -16.15
CA GLN A 91 2.21 -2.27 -16.75
C GLN A 91 2.58 -3.19 -17.92
N SER A 92 2.16 -4.46 -17.90
CA SER A 92 2.39 -5.38 -19.03
C SER A 92 1.66 -4.98 -20.32
N PHE A 93 0.66 -4.11 -20.23
CA PHE A 93 -0.04 -3.53 -21.38
C PHE A 93 0.54 -2.17 -21.83
N VAL A 94 1.52 -1.62 -21.10
CA VAL A 94 2.16 -0.33 -21.43
C VAL A 94 3.32 -0.58 -22.39
N PRO A 95 3.34 0.06 -23.58
CA PRO A 95 4.45 -0.08 -24.52
C PRO A 95 5.79 0.29 -23.89
N TYR A 96 6.83 -0.51 -24.19
CA TYR A 96 8.19 -0.32 -23.68
C TYR A 96 8.35 -0.45 -22.15
N ARG A 97 7.37 -1.09 -21.49
CA ARG A 97 7.44 -1.48 -20.08
C ARG A 97 7.30 -2.99 -19.95
N HIS A 98 8.01 -3.57 -19.00
CA HIS A 98 7.98 -5.01 -18.73
C HIS A 98 7.66 -5.22 -17.26
N GLY A 99 6.48 -5.80 -16.99
CA GLY A 99 6.16 -6.25 -15.64
C GLY A 99 7.10 -7.38 -15.21
N SER A 100 7.48 -7.39 -13.95
CA SER A 100 8.47 -8.31 -13.40
C SER A 100 7.93 -9.03 -12.18
N ILE A 101 8.15 -10.34 -12.13
CA ILE A 101 7.85 -11.13 -10.93
C ILE A 101 8.63 -10.60 -9.72
N GLY A 102 9.82 -10.04 -9.95
CA GLY A 102 10.61 -9.42 -8.89
C GLY A 102 9.93 -8.21 -8.25
N ASP A 103 9.16 -7.46 -9.04
CA ASP A 103 8.49 -6.25 -8.58
C ASP A 103 7.18 -6.61 -7.86
N VAL A 104 6.45 -7.63 -8.35
CA VAL A 104 5.35 -8.27 -7.59
C VAL A 104 5.81 -8.73 -6.21
N ILE A 105 6.98 -9.38 -6.11
CA ILE A 105 7.52 -9.83 -4.81
C ILE A 105 7.84 -8.62 -3.92
N ALA A 106 8.46 -7.58 -4.47
CA ALA A 106 8.76 -6.35 -3.74
C ALA A 106 7.48 -5.67 -3.22
N ASP A 107 6.43 -5.61 -4.04
CA ASP A 107 5.13 -5.04 -3.68
C ASP A 107 4.46 -5.81 -2.55
N VAL A 108 4.46 -7.14 -2.61
CA VAL A 108 3.91 -8.00 -1.56
C VAL A 108 4.69 -7.84 -0.24
N LEU A 109 6.02 -7.90 -0.30
CA LEU A 109 6.87 -7.73 0.89
C LEU A 109 6.73 -6.34 1.50
N GLY A 110 6.67 -5.31 0.66
CA GLY A 110 6.44 -3.93 1.09
C GLY A 110 5.09 -3.78 1.78
N SER A 111 4.03 -4.30 1.16
CA SER A 111 2.66 -4.29 1.71
C SER A 111 2.60 -4.93 3.10
N VAL A 112 3.18 -6.13 3.24
CA VAL A 112 3.24 -6.85 4.51
C VAL A 112 4.00 -6.06 5.56
N CYS A 113 5.17 -5.52 5.20
CA CYS A 113 6.00 -4.72 6.09
C CYS A 113 5.26 -3.46 6.58
N GLY A 114 4.64 -2.70 5.67
CA GLY A 114 3.88 -1.49 6.00
C GLY A 114 2.71 -1.76 6.94
N VAL A 115 1.97 -2.84 6.70
CA VAL A 115 0.88 -3.26 7.60
C VAL A 115 1.39 -3.56 9.01
N TYR A 116 2.48 -4.34 9.14
CA TYR A 116 3.04 -4.67 10.44
C TYR A 116 3.63 -3.48 11.18
N ILE A 117 4.31 -2.56 10.48
CA ILE A 117 4.83 -1.31 11.06
C ILE A 117 3.69 -0.51 11.70
N TYR A 118 2.60 -0.31 10.96
CA TYR A 118 1.48 0.47 11.47
C TYR A 118 0.70 -0.27 12.56
N HIS A 119 0.54 -1.59 12.43
CA HIS A 119 -0.06 -2.42 13.47
C HIS A 119 0.71 -2.31 14.78
N TRP A 120 2.04 -2.46 14.73
CA TRP A 120 2.92 -2.35 15.90
C TRP A 120 2.87 -0.94 16.51
N TRP A 121 2.86 0.11 15.69
CA TRP A 121 2.72 1.48 16.18
C TRP A 121 1.40 1.70 16.94
N MET A 122 0.30 1.13 16.45
CA MET A 122 -1.02 1.20 17.07
C MET A 122 -1.15 0.38 18.35
N THR A 123 -0.40 -0.72 18.50
CA THR A 123 -0.42 -1.57 19.71
C THR A 123 0.56 -1.06 20.76
N ALA A 124 1.77 -0.64 20.39
CA ALA A 124 2.76 -0.05 21.29
C ALA A 124 2.24 1.23 21.97
N GLY A 125 1.43 2.02 21.27
CA GLY A 125 0.76 3.19 21.85
C GLY A 125 -0.26 2.86 22.94
N LYS A 126 -0.85 1.66 22.92
CA LYS A 126 -1.84 1.21 23.93
C LYS A 126 -1.17 0.69 25.21
N GLU A 127 0.01 0.10 25.10
CA GLU A 127 0.77 -0.37 26.28
C GLU A 127 1.24 0.80 27.14
N LYS A 128 1.66 1.91 26.53
CA LYS A 128 2.18 3.10 27.23
C LYS A 128 1.13 3.91 28.01
N VAL A 129 -0.15 3.74 27.69
CA VAL A 129 -1.28 4.41 28.40
C VAL A 129 -1.78 3.57 29.59
N ARG A 130 -1.39 2.29 29.65
CA ARG A 130 -1.87 1.33 30.65
C ARG A 130 -0.86 1.09 31.80
N SER A 131 0.35 1.64 31.69
CA SER A 131 1.39 1.69 32.73
C SER A 131 1.38 3.01 33.48
#